data_AF-A0A259NR65-F1
#
_entry.id   AF-A0A259NR65-F1
#
_cell.length_a   1.000
_cell.length_b   1.000
_cell.length_c   1.000
_cell.angle_alpha   90.00
_cell.angle_beta   90.00
_cell.angle_gamma   90.00
#
_symmetry.space_group_name_H-M   'P 1'
#
loop_
_entity.id
_entity.type
_entity.pdbx_description
1 polymer ?
#
loop_
_entity_poly.entity_id
_entity_poly.type
_entity_poly.pdbx_seq_one_letter_code
_entity_poly.pdbx_strand_id
1 'polypeptide(L)'
;MQELKRRQDANKLARYKPYPKQVEFHARGATHRERLFRAGNQLGKTWSSAYEIAFHLTGQYPDWWPGKRWARGVTGWALGESMESTRDTLQRLLLGRPSEWGTGTIPQASILDIKRAQGIADSVDCIFVRHVSGGVSRLYFKSYEKGRSKLQGETLDFAALDEEPPLDIYTEVLTRTNATKGIVWITFTPLLGMSEVVRIFLQNPTADRSDTNMTIDDVDHYSKEERDRIVNSYPEHEREARAKGIPILGSGRVFPVAESLITVPDFQLPDLWPRIAGMDFGWDHPSAAAWLAWDRDEHILYIYAALREREHTAAEFAPGILSFGPWIPVAWPADGLQHEKGTGFQLAEQYRQAGVNMLHEHAQFPETGDESGNKISRVSVEAGLQSMLQGFKANDPAEYARQQELLNRAGRSHEKPMRIRVFASLGDWFEEFRLYHRKDGKVVKL
;
A
#
# COMPACT_ATOMS: atom_id res chain seq x y z
N MET A 1 -38.48 17.53 -22.82
CA MET A 1 -37.55 16.61 -22.11
C MET A 1 -36.14 16.64 -22.71
N GLN A 2 -35.93 16.37 -24.01
CA GLN A 2 -34.60 16.38 -24.65
C GLN A 2 -33.89 17.75 -24.64
N GLU A 3 -34.57 18.86 -24.96
CA GLU A 3 -33.96 20.21 -24.92
C GLU A 3 -33.61 20.65 -23.49
N LEU A 4 -34.42 20.25 -22.50
CA LEU A 4 -34.12 20.49 -21.09
C LEU A 4 -32.85 19.72 -20.69
N LYS A 5 -32.76 18.43 -21.02
CA LYS A 5 -31.57 17.59 -20.78
C LYS A 5 -30.33 18.18 -21.47
N ARG A 6 -30.44 18.60 -22.73
CA ARG A 6 -29.36 19.27 -23.49
C ARG A 6 -28.86 20.54 -22.79
N ARG A 7 -29.77 21.40 -22.33
CA ARG A 7 -29.42 22.61 -21.57
C ARG A 7 -28.86 22.32 -20.17
N GLN A 8 -29.30 21.22 -19.55
CA GLN A 8 -28.79 20.76 -18.26
C GLN A 8 -27.36 20.22 -18.39
N ASP A 9 -27.09 19.43 -19.44
CA ASP A 9 -25.77 18.88 -19.74
C ASP A 9 -24.76 19.97 -20.16
N ALA A 10 -25.22 21.00 -20.89
CA ALA A 10 -24.38 22.13 -21.29
C ALA A 10 -23.95 23.06 -20.13
N ASN A 11 -24.65 23.04 -18.98
CA ASN A 11 -24.39 23.90 -17.82
C ASN A 11 -23.87 23.14 -16.59
N LYS A 12 -23.29 21.96 -16.81
CA LYS A 12 -22.86 21.05 -15.75
C LYS A 12 -21.87 21.71 -14.77
N LEU A 13 -20.90 22.47 -15.29
CA LEU A 13 -19.89 23.18 -14.49
C LEU A 13 -20.50 24.11 -13.44
N ALA A 14 -21.50 24.90 -13.84
CA ALA A 14 -22.16 25.88 -12.97
C ALA A 14 -23.02 25.26 -11.87
N ARG A 15 -23.30 23.94 -11.95
CA ARG A 15 -24.14 23.20 -11.01
C ARG A 15 -23.34 22.35 -10.05
N TYR A 16 -22.02 22.54 -10.00
CA TYR A 16 -21.21 21.80 -9.08
C TYR A 16 -21.64 22.04 -7.63
N LYS A 17 -22.07 20.97 -6.96
CA LYS A 17 -22.40 20.98 -5.55
C LYS A 17 -21.44 20.01 -4.83
N PRO A 18 -20.27 20.48 -4.40
CA PRO A 18 -19.30 19.65 -3.68
C PRO A 18 -19.81 19.24 -2.30
N TYR A 19 -19.37 18.07 -1.83
CA TYR A 19 -19.45 17.74 -0.41
C TYR A 19 -18.47 18.59 0.41
N PRO A 20 -18.67 18.77 1.73
CA PRO A 20 -17.77 19.55 2.58
C PRO A 20 -16.30 19.13 2.45
N LYS A 21 -16.01 17.82 2.38
CA LYS A 21 -14.66 17.29 2.15
C LYS A 21 -14.06 17.64 0.78
N GLN A 22 -14.89 17.77 -0.24
CA GLN A 22 -14.44 18.22 -1.56
C GLN A 22 -14.13 19.73 -1.54
N VAL A 23 -14.93 20.54 -0.83
CA VAL A 23 -14.62 21.97 -0.61
C VAL A 23 -13.30 22.13 0.13
N GLU A 24 -13.07 21.33 1.18
CA GLU A 24 -11.81 21.29 1.93
C GLU A 24 -10.62 20.97 1.00
N PHE A 25 -10.75 19.94 0.17
CA PHE A 25 -9.76 19.56 -0.83
C PHE A 25 -9.44 20.70 -1.81
N HIS A 26 -10.46 21.38 -2.34
CA HIS A 26 -10.27 22.52 -3.24
C HIS A 26 -9.60 23.71 -2.53
N ALA A 27 -10.05 24.04 -1.32
CA ALA A 27 -9.52 25.15 -0.52
C ALA A 27 -8.01 24.98 -0.26
N ARG A 28 -7.57 23.76 0.06
CA ARG A 28 -6.16 23.44 0.28
C ARG A 28 -5.28 23.74 -0.93
N GLY A 29 -5.83 23.78 -2.15
CA GLY A 29 -5.10 24.13 -3.37
C GLY A 29 -4.63 25.59 -3.41
N ALA A 30 -5.19 26.47 -2.59
CA ALA A 30 -4.75 27.85 -2.47
C ALA A 30 -3.38 27.98 -1.77
N THR A 31 -3.08 27.09 -0.82
CA THR A 31 -1.89 27.19 0.04
C THR A 31 -0.89 26.04 -0.16
N HIS A 32 -1.35 24.88 -0.62
CA HIS A 32 -0.51 23.69 -0.80
C HIS A 32 -0.29 23.41 -2.28
N ARG A 33 0.97 23.18 -2.66
CA ARG A 33 1.34 22.80 -4.04
C ARG A 33 0.99 21.36 -4.35
N GLU A 34 1.06 20.49 -3.36
CA GLU A 34 0.88 19.05 -3.48
C GLU A 34 -0.34 18.64 -2.65
N ARG A 35 -1.30 17.93 -3.26
CA ARG A 35 -2.51 17.48 -2.55
C ARG A 35 -2.81 16.01 -2.80
N LEU A 36 -3.14 15.31 -1.73
CA LEU A 36 -3.67 13.96 -1.78
C LEU A 36 -5.14 13.99 -1.38
N PHE A 37 -6.01 13.45 -2.23
CA PHE A 37 -7.43 13.28 -1.93
C PHE A 37 -7.81 11.80 -1.98
N ARG A 38 -8.04 11.24 -0.79
CA ARG A 38 -8.28 9.82 -0.59
C ARG A 38 -9.76 9.60 -0.34
N ALA A 39 -10.36 8.72 -1.12
CA ALA A 39 -11.74 8.32 -0.87
C ALA A 39 -12.05 6.94 -1.42
N GLY A 40 -13.03 6.28 -0.82
CA GLY A 40 -13.63 5.06 -1.36
C GLY A 40 -14.19 5.22 -2.78
N ASN A 41 -14.53 4.09 -3.40
CA ASN A 41 -15.16 4.08 -4.71
C ASN A 41 -16.54 4.76 -4.66
N GLN A 42 -16.88 5.45 -5.75
CA GLN A 42 -18.17 6.16 -5.91
C GLN A 42 -18.45 7.32 -4.93
N LEU A 43 -17.48 7.72 -4.11
CA LEU A 43 -17.66 8.86 -3.19
C LEU A 43 -17.41 10.24 -3.86
N GLY A 44 -17.05 10.26 -5.13
CA GLY A 44 -16.88 11.49 -5.91
C GLY A 44 -15.46 12.08 -5.94
N LYS A 45 -14.42 11.29 -5.65
CA LYS A 45 -13.01 11.74 -5.76
C LYS A 45 -12.64 12.23 -7.17
N THR A 46 -12.76 11.38 -8.18
CA THR A 46 -12.43 11.71 -9.58
C THR A 46 -13.40 12.76 -10.14
N TRP A 47 -14.63 12.79 -9.62
CA TRP A 47 -15.61 13.83 -9.93
C TRP A 47 -15.11 15.20 -9.49
N SER A 48 -14.68 15.36 -8.24
CA SER A 48 -14.12 16.64 -7.75
C SER A 48 -12.91 17.09 -8.57
N SER A 49 -12.01 16.16 -8.93
CA SER A 49 -10.87 16.41 -9.80
C SER A 49 -11.31 16.95 -11.17
N ALA A 50 -12.30 16.31 -11.81
CA ALA A 50 -12.81 16.76 -13.11
C ALA A 50 -13.47 18.16 -13.09
N TYR A 51 -14.09 18.56 -11.98
CA TYR A 51 -14.61 19.93 -11.83
C TYR A 51 -13.49 20.93 -11.60
N GLU A 52 -12.51 20.61 -10.76
CA GLU A 52 -11.36 21.47 -10.51
C GLU A 52 -10.57 21.71 -11.80
N ILE A 53 -10.32 20.67 -12.61
CA ILE A 53 -9.74 20.80 -13.95
C ILE A 53 -10.58 21.76 -14.81
N ALA A 54 -11.90 21.56 -14.88
CA ALA A 54 -12.77 22.39 -15.71
C ALA A 54 -12.77 23.86 -15.27
N PHE A 55 -12.76 24.14 -13.97
CA PHE A 55 -12.62 25.51 -13.46
C PHE A 55 -11.28 26.13 -13.82
N HIS A 56 -10.18 25.38 -13.73
CA HIS A 56 -8.86 25.88 -14.10
C HIS A 56 -8.74 26.16 -15.59
N LEU A 57 -9.27 25.27 -16.43
CA LEU A 57 -9.22 25.44 -17.89
C LEU A 57 -10.09 26.60 -18.37
N THR A 58 -11.29 26.76 -17.82
CA THR A 58 -12.24 27.79 -18.26
C THR A 58 -12.03 29.13 -17.54
N GLY A 59 -11.51 29.11 -16.32
CA GLY A 59 -11.47 30.26 -15.41
C GLY A 59 -12.83 30.65 -14.83
N GLN A 60 -13.88 29.85 -15.04
CA GLN A 60 -15.25 30.11 -14.58
C GLN A 60 -15.44 29.66 -13.13
N TYR A 61 -14.62 30.20 -12.21
CA TYR A 61 -14.72 29.89 -10.80
C TYR A 61 -16.04 30.40 -10.21
N PRO A 62 -16.78 29.58 -9.45
CA PRO A 62 -17.96 30.06 -8.73
C PRO A 62 -17.53 31.00 -7.60
N ASP A 63 -18.46 31.84 -7.14
CA ASP A 63 -18.18 32.86 -6.12
C ASP A 63 -17.61 32.23 -4.83
N TRP A 64 -18.13 31.06 -4.46
CA TRP A 64 -17.70 30.33 -3.27
C TRP A 64 -16.31 29.67 -3.41
N TRP A 65 -15.71 29.60 -4.61
CA TRP A 65 -14.49 28.84 -4.86
C TRP A 65 -13.32 29.30 -3.97
N PRO A 66 -12.85 28.46 -3.03
CA PRO A 66 -11.85 28.84 -2.04
C PRO A 66 -10.41 28.51 -2.46
N GLY A 67 -10.25 27.73 -3.53
CA GLY A 67 -8.97 27.20 -3.98
C GLY A 67 -8.18 28.17 -4.88
N LYS A 68 -7.13 27.64 -5.49
CA LYS A 68 -6.31 28.40 -6.46
C LYS A 68 -7.16 28.86 -7.64
N ARG A 69 -6.91 30.10 -8.07
CA ARG A 69 -7.51 30.71 -9.26
C ARG A 69 -6.41 31.12 -10.22
N TRP A 70 -6.71 31.02 -11.51
CA TRP A 70 -5.85 31.52 -12.58
C TRP A 70 -6.58 32.62 -13.35
N ALA A 71 -5.90 33.74 -13.54
CA ALA A 71 -6.40 34.89 -14.30
C ALA A 71 -5.96 34.84 -15.78
N ARG A 72 -5.38 33.72 -16.22
CA ARG A 72 -4.89 33.48 -17.58
C ARG A 72 -5.17 32.06 -18.01
N GLY A 73 -5.09 31.79 -19.31
CA GLY A 73 -5.08 30.43 -19.83
C GLY A 73 -3.94 29.60 -19.21
N VAL A 74 -4.22 28.31 -19.00
CA VAL A 74 -3.33 27.38 -18.30
C VAL A 74 -2.99 26.16 -19.13
N THR A 75 -1.83 25.56 -18.89
CA THR A 75 -1.48 24.25 -19.42
C THR A 75 -1.48 23.23 -18.30
N GLY A 76 -2.25 22.15 -18.43
CA GLY A 76 -2.28 21.09 -17.43
C GLY A 76 -2.29 19.69 -18.01
N TRP A 77 -2.02 18.72 -17.16
CA TRP A 77 -2.14 17.29 -17.49
C TRP A 77 -3.21 16.60 -16.66
N ALA A 78 -3.88 15.65 -17.29
CA ALA A 78 -4.75 14.65 -16.67
C ALA A 78 -4.13 13.28 -16.92
N LEU A 79 -3.69 12.61 -15.86
CA LEU A 79 -3.02 11.33 -15.94
C LEU A 79 -3.81 10.24 -15.24
N GLY A 80 -3.76 9.02 -15.77
CA GLY A 80 -4.23 7.80 -15.12
C GLY A 80 -3.28 6.64 -15.38
N GLU A 81 -3.62 5.43 -14.93
CA GLU A 81 -2.76 4.25 -15.07
C GLU A 81 -2.43 3.91 -16.54
N SER A 82 -3.49 3.84 -17.35
CA SER A 82 -3.46 3.56 -18.78
C SER A 82 -4.22 4.64 -19.55
N MET A 83 -4.08 4.68 -20.87
CA MET A 83 -4.85 5.63 -21.68
C MET A 83 -6.33 5.23 -21.74
N GLU A 84 -6.64 3.94 -21.67
CA GLU A 84 -7.99 3.38 -21.62
C GLU A 84 -8.69 3.76 -20.32
N SER A 85 -8.02 3.60 -19.18
CA SER A 85 -8.57 4.02 -17.88
C SER A 85 -8.79 5.53 -17.85
N THR A 86 -7.81 6.32 -18.30
CA THR A 86 -7.93 7.79 -18.41
C THR A 86 -9.10 8.21 -19.29
N ARG A 87 -9.33 7.50 -20.41
CA ARG A 87 -10.48 7.72 -21.30
C ARG A 87 -11.80 7.46 -20.58
N ASP A 88 -11.89 6.35 -19.85
CA ASP A 88 -13.12 5.87 -19.22
C ASP A 88 -13.44 6.57 -17.89
N THR A 89 -12.44 7.19 -17.25
CA THR A 89 -12.58 7.99 -16.03
C THR A 89 -12.57 9.49 -16.33
N LEU A 90 -11.40 10.14 -16.31
CA LEU A 90 -11.26 11.60 -16.38
C LEU A 90 -11.77 12.18 -17.69
N GLN A 91 -11.40 11.62 -18.85
CA GLN A 91 -11.84 12.15 -20.14
C GLN A 91 -13.37 12.10 -20.27
N ARG A 92 -14.00 10.98 -19.89
CA ARG A 92 -15.45 10.85 -19.89
C ARG A 92 -16.13 11.88 -18.99
N LEU A 93 -15.55 12.18 -17.82
CA LEU A 93 -16.09 13.20 -16.93
C LEU A 93 -15.95 14.60 -17.52
N LEU A 94 -14.80 14.91 -18.12
CA LEU A 94 -14.48 16.23 -18.66
C LEU A 94 -15.23 16.55 -19.95
N LEU A 95 -15.34 15.58 -20.86
CA LEU A 95 -15.91 15.77 -22.19
C LEU A 95 -17.30 15.16 -22.35
N GLY A 96 -17.65 14.12 -21.59
CA GLY A 96 -18.81 13.27 -21.86
C GLY A 96 -18.39 11.93 -22.49
N ARG A 97 -19.37 11.06 -22.75
CA ARG A 97 -19.10 9.77 -23.41
C ARG A 97 -18.59 9.99 -24.84
N PRO A 98 -17.89 9.00 -25.45
CA PRO A 98 -17.61 9.04 -26.88
C PRO A 98 -18.89 9.34 -27.67
N SER A 99 -18.78 10.16 -28.73
CA SER A 99 -19.89 10.73 -29.51
C SER A 99 -20.77 11.80 -28.83
N GLU A 100 -20.64 12.00 -27.51
CA GLU A 100 -21.39 12.99 -26.73
C GLU A 100 -20.49 14.09 -26.16
N TRP A 101 -19.40 14.41 -26.85
CA TRP A 101 -18.43 15.40 -26.38
C TRP A 101 -19.04 16.81 -26.25
N GLY A 102 -18.75 17.48 -25.13
CA GLY A 102 -19.37 18.74 -24.70
C GLY A 102 -20.46 18.58 -23.64
N THR A 103 -20.76 17.36 -23.20
CA THR A 103 -21.72 17.05 -22.11
C THR A 103 -21.05 16.75 -20.76
N GLY A 104 -19.72 16.85 -20.72
CA GLY A 104 -18.91 16.68 -19.51
C GLY A 104 -18.87 17.93 -18.62
N THR A 105 -17.89 17.98 -17.72
CA THR A 105 -17.70 19.14 -16.83
C THR A 105 -17.18 20.36 -17.57
N ILE A 106 -16.49 20.20 -18.71
CA ILE A 106 -16.09 21.32 -19.55
C ILE A 106 -17.27 21.66 -20.47
N PRO A 107 -17.85 22.88 -20.36
CA PRO A 107 -18.99 23.26 -21.19
C PRO A 107 -18.61 23.27 -22.67
N GLN A 108 -19.48 22.73 -23.54
CA GLN A 108 -19.25 22.68 -24.99
C GLN A 108 -18.86 24.05 -25.58
N ALA A 109 -19.51 25.13 -25.13
CA ALA A 109 -19.24 26.49 -25.60
C ALA A 109 -17.81 26.99 -25.27
N SER A 110 -17.13 26.35 -24.33
CA SER A 110 -15.74 26.66 -23.97
C SER A 110 -14.73 25.82 -24.74
N ILE A 111 -15.13 24.73 -25.39
CA ILE A 111 -14.23 23.86 -26.14
C ILE A 111 -13.93 24.51 -27.51
N LEU A 112 -12.65 24.74 -27.79
CA LEU A 112 -12.19 25.30 -29.06
C LEU A 112 -11.80 24.19 -30.05
N ASP A 113 -11.09 23.17 -29.57
CA ASP A 113 -10.62 22.05 -30.39
C ASP A 113 -10.34 20.81 -29.52
N ILE A 114 -10.47 19.63 -30.12
CA ILE A 114 -10.19 18.33 -29.49
C ILE A 114 -9.32 17.52 -30.44
N LYS A 115 -8.10 17.21 -30.02
CA LYS A 115 -7.16 16.36 -30.77
C LYS A 115 -7.24 14.93 -30.29
N ARG A 116 -7.67 14.03 -31.17
CA ARG A 116 -7.72 12.59 -30.90
C ARG A 116 -6.31 12.00 -30.75
N ALA A 117 -6.16 11.05 -29.84
CA ALA A 117 -4.96 10.27 -29.70
C ALA A 117 -4.85 9.25 -30.85
N GLN A 118 -3.62 8.89 -31.22
CA GLN A 118 -3.37 7.80 -32.16
C GLN A 118 -3.25 6.46 -31.42
N GLY A 119 -3.85 5.42 -31.98
CA GLY A 119 -3.68 4.02 -31.53
C GLY A 119 -4.70 3.50 -30.52
N ILE A 120 -5.51 4.36 -29.89
CA ILE A 120 -6.54 3.93 -28.93
C ILE A 120 -7.86 4.62 -29.29
N ALA A 121 -8.88 3.80 -29.58
CA ALA A 121 -10.19 4.28 -30.02
C ALA A 121 -10.84 5.22 -28.98
N ASP A 122 -11.35 6.34 -29.50
CA ASP A 122 -12.03 7.41 -28.76
C ASP A 122 -11.23 8.07 -27.63
N SER A 123 -9.93 7.81 -27.54
CA SER A 123 -9.02 8.54 -26.66
C SER A 123 -8.65 9.90 -27.27
N VAL A 124 -8.54 10.89 -26.39
CA VAL A 124 -8.14 12.26 -26.72
C VAL A 124 -6.71 12.47 -26.22
N ASP A 125 -5.86 13.11 -27.02
CA ASP A 125 -4.50 13.47 -26.61
C ASP A 125 -4.49 14.85 -25.95
N CYS A 126 -5.21 15.81 -26.54
CA CYS A 126 -5.20 17.21 -26.11
C CYS A 126 -6.54 17.90 -26.37
N ILE A 127 -6.94 18.79 -25.45
CA ILE A 127 -8.09 19.69 -25.64
C ILE A 127 -7.67 21.15 -25.47
N PHE A 128 -8.27 22.02 -26.27
CA PHE A 128 -8.09 23.47 -26.21
C PHE A 128 -9.38 24.11 -25.71
N VAL A 129 -9.26 24.91 -24.66
CA VAL A 129 -10.41 25.50 -23.95
C VAL A 129 -10.26 27.01 -23.90
N ARG A 130 -11.33 27.73 -24.23
CA ARG A 130 -11.42 29.19 -24.08
C ARG A 130 -11.47 29.53 -22.59
N HIS A 131 -10.49 30.31 -22.14
CA HIS A 131 -10.47 30.86 -20.78
C HIS A 131 -11.20 32.21 -20.75
N VAL A 132 -11.89 32.54 -19.65
CA VAL A 132 -12.62 33.81 -19.49
C VAL A 132 -11.75 35.06 -19.61
N SER A 133 -10.45 34.92 -19.39
CA SER A 133 -9.46 36.00 -19.60
C SER A 133 -9.20 36.32 -21.08
N GLY A 134 -9.83 35.60 -22.02
CA GLY A 134 -9.54 35.66 -23.46
C GLY A 134 -8.37 34.78 -23.91
N GLY A 135 -7.66 34.13 -22.98
CA GLY A 135 -6.58 33.19 -23.29
C GLY A 135 -7.09 31.80 -23.71
N VAL A 136 -6.16 30.94 -24.11
CA VAL A 136 -6.44 29.53 -24.44
C VAL A 136 -5.74 28.63 -23.43
N SER A 137 -6.52 27.81 -22.75
CA SER A 137 -6.02 26.74 -21.88
C SER A 137 -5.87 25.43 -22.67
N ARG A 138 -4.94 24.58 -22.22
CA ARG A 138 -4.61 23.29 -22.83
C ARG A 138 -4.62 22.22 -21.76
N LEU A 139 -5.32 21.12 -22.01
CA LEU A 139 -5.23 19.92 -21.18
C LEU A 139 -4.75 18.76 -22.04
N TYR A 140 -3.69 18.08 -21.60
CA TYR A 140 -3.23 16.85 -22.22
C TYR A 140 -3.59 15.65 -21.37
N PHE A 141 -4.07 14.59 -22.01
CA PHE A 141 -4.28 13.31 -21.37
C PHE A 141 -3.03 12.44 -21.53
N LYS A 142 -2.55 11.88 -20.43
CA LYS A 142 -1.37 10.99 -20.40
C LYS A 142 -1.68 9.75 -19.58
N SER A 143 -0.79 8.77 -19.64
CA SER A 143 -0.86 7.58 -18.80
C SER A 143 0.49 7.26 -18.16
N TYR A 144 0.46 6.60 -17.01
CA TYR A 144 1.66 6.15 -16.30
C TYR A 144 2.40 5.07 -17.08
N GLU A 145 1.67 4.17 -17.75
CA GLU A 145 2.21 3.05 -18.53
C GLU A 145 3.24 3.46 -19.61
N LYS A 146 3.08 4.65 -20.19
CA LYS A 146 4.01 5.15 -21.22
C LYS A 146 5.38 5.55 -20.66
N GLY A 147 5.53 5.51 -19.33
CA GLY A 147 6.76 5.78 -18.60
C GLY A 147 7.18 7.24 -18.62
N ARG A 148 8.21 7.53 -17.82
CA ARG A 148 8.75 8.88 -17.60
C ARG A 148 9.18 9.61 -18.87
N SER A 149 9.67 8.90 -19.89
CA SER A 149 10.25 9.50 -21.11
C SER A 149 9.25 10.33 -21.92
N LYS A 150 7.95 10.01 -21.86
CA LYS A 150 6.89 10.75 -22.54
C LYS A 150 6.36 11.95 -21.75
N LEU A 151 6.86 12.15 -20.53
CA LEU A 151 6.49 13.25 -19.63
C LEU A 151 7.57 14.35 -19.60
N GLN A 152 8.41 14.41 -20.64
CA GLN A 152 9.46 15.42 -20.74
C GLN A 152 9.05 16.60 -21.64
N GLY A 153 9.53 17.80 -21.31
CA GLY A 153 9.58 18.95 -22.23
C GLY A 153 8.48 20.00 -22.10
N GLU A 154 7.42 19.76 -21.34
CA GLU A 154 6.32 20.73 -21.18
C GLU A 154 6.33 21.39 -19.79
N THR A 155 6.00 22.68 -19.71
CA THR A 155 5.86 23.38 -18.42
C THR A 155 4.38 23.43 -18.04
N LEU A 156 4.05 23.03 -16.81
CA LEU A 156 2.66 22.80 -16.39
C LEU A 156 2.22 23.77 -15.30
N ASP A 157 1.03 24.32 -15.42
CA ASP A 157 0.36 25.07 -14.35
C ASP A 157 -0.30 24.13 -13.34
N PHE A 158 -0.79 22.97 -13.80
CA PHE A 158 -1.29 21.94 -12.91
C PHE A 158 -1.15 20.52 -13.46
N ALA A 159 -1.22 19.53 -12.58
CA ALA A 159 -1.39 18.14 -12.95
C ALA A 159 -2.39 17.43 -12.03
N ALA A 160 -3.35 16.74 -12.64
CA ALA A 160 -4.32 15.88 -11.99
C ALA A 160 -3.94 14.42 -12.22
N LEU A 161 -3.67 13.69 -11.14
CA LEU A 161 -3.26 12.30 -11.14
C LEU A 161 -4.44 11.46 -10.63
N ASP A 162 -5.08 10.70 -11.51
CA ASP A 162 -6.13 9.73 -11.16
C ASP A 162 -5.48 8.39 -10.83
N GLU A 163 -5.94 7.81 -9.72
CA GLU A 163 -5.26 6.73 -9.03
C GLU A 163 -3.80 7.06 -8.70
N GLU A 164 -3.11 6.11 -8.07
CA GLU A 164 -1.81 6.34 -7.50
C GLU A 164 -0.68 6.21 -8.54
N PRO A 165 0.16 7.25 -8.74
CA PRO A 165 1.27 7.18 -9.68
C PRO A 165 2.49 6.49 -9.06
N PRO A 166 3.33 5.81 -9.87
CA PRO A 166 4.69 5.46 -9.48
C PRO A 166 5.52 6.70 -9.07
N LEU A 167 6.48 6.53 -8.16
CA LEU A 167 7.27 7.65 -7.61
C LEU A 167 8.07 8.42 -8.68
N ASP A 168 8.61 7.74 -9.67
CA ASP A 168 9.36 8.35 -10.77
C ASP A 168 8.48 9.23 -11.66
N ILE A 169 7.23 8.82 -11.89
CA ILE A 169 6.22 9.63 -12.57
C ILE A 169 5.84 10.84 -11.73
N TYR A 170 5.57 10.63 -10.44
CA TYR A 170 5.21 11.71 -9.51
C TYR A 170 6.29 12.81 -9.47
N THR A 171 7.55 12.42 -9.28
CA THR A 171 8.69 13.35 -9.21
C THR A 171 8.95 14.09 -10.52
N GLU A 172 8.75 13.43 -11.67
CA GLU A 172 8.83 14.09 -12.97
C GLU A 172 7.73 15.16 -13.12
N VAL A 173 6.48 14.85 -12.75
CA VAL A 173 5.36 15.81 -12.79
C VAL A 173 5.61 17.01 -11.88
N LEU A 174 6.14 16.79 -10.66
CA LEU A 174 6.54 17.88 -9.76
C LEU A 174 7.58 18.80 -10.42
N THR A 175 8.56 18.22 -11.11
CA THR A 175 9.58 18.99 -11.82
C THR A 175 8.97 19.93 -12.87
N ARG A 176 7.91 19.48 -13.57
CA ARG A 176 7.22 20.27 -14.61
C ARG A 176 6.38 21.42 -14.06
N THR A 177 5.97 21.35 -12.80
CA THR A 177 5.18 22.42 -12.14
C THR A 177 6.03 23.41 -11.35
N ASN A 178 7.34 23.19 -11.21
CA ASN A 178 8.23 24.07 -10.44
C ASN A 178 8.33 25.47 -11.05
N ALA A 179 8.51 25.59 -12.36
CA ALA A 179 8.72 26.88 -13.03
C ALA A 179 7.50 27.82 -12.93
N THR A 180 6.29 27.27 -12.91
CA THR A 180 5.02 28.01 -12.84
C THR A 180 4.51 28.20 -11.42
N LYS A 181 5.18 27.60 -10.41
CA LYS A 181 4.61 27.39 -9.07
C LYS A 181 3.23 26.74 -9.18
N GLY A 182 3.13 25.75 -10.07
CA GLY A 182 1.93 24.99 -10.35
C GLY A 182 1.53 24.09 -9.19
N ILE A 183 0.36 23.48 -9.31
CA ILE A 183 -0.19 22.58 -8.29
C ILE A 183 -0.39 21.16 -8.85
N VAL A 184 -0.18 20.17 -8.00
CA VAL A 184 -0.37 18.76 -8.33
C VAL A 184 -1.34 18.16 -7.32
N TRP A 185 -2.28 17.37 -7.79
CA TRP A 185 -3.13 16.59 -6.90
C TRP A 185 -3.34 15.16 -7.38
N ILE A 186 -3.51 14.28 -6.41
CA ILE A 186 -3.76 12.86 -6.62
C ILE A 186 -5.14 12.53 -6.05
N THR A 187 -5.97 11.87 -6.85
CA THR A 187 -7.21 11.25 -6.37
C THR A 187 -7.08 9.75 -6.44
N PHE A 188 -7.09 9.05 -5.32
CA PHE A 188 -6.95 7.59 -5.32
C PHE A 188 -7.84 6.89 -4.30
N THR A 189 -8.03 5.59 -4.52
CA THR A 189 -8.71 4.70 -3.59
C THR A 189 -7.69 3.94 -2.74
N PRO A 190 -7.76 3.97 -1.40
CA PRO A 190 -6.80 3.27 -0.53
C PRO A 190 -7.02 1.74 -0.49
N LEU A 191 -6.92 1.07 -1.64
CA LEU A 191 -7.08 -0.38 -1.80
C LEU A 191 -5.75 -1.11 -1.81
N LEU A 192 -4.71 -0.46 -2.35
CA LEU A 192 -3.37 -1.02 -2.55
C LEU A 192 -2.37 -0.38 -1.58
N GLY A 193 -2.63 -0.56 -0.29
CA GLY A 193 -1.77 -0.15 0.83
C GLY A 193 -0.96 1.15 0.72
N MET A 194 0.23 1.17 1.33
CA MET A 194 1.02 2.39 1.56
C MET A 194 2.20 2.46 0.60
N SER A 195 1.94 2.96 -0.60
CA SER A 195 2.98 3.27 -1.57
C SER A 195 3.94 4.37 -1.14
N GLU A 196 5.04 4.51 -1.88
CA GLU A 196 6.02 5.57 -1.67
C GLU A 196 5.40 6.96 -1.77
N VAL A 197 4.50 7.19 -2.72
CA VAL A 197 3.82 8.49 -2.88
C VAL A 197 2.88 8.75 -1.71
N VAL A 198 2.06 7.77 -1.29
CA VAL A 198 1.16 7.94 -0.14
C VAL A 198 1.94 8.17 1.17
N ARG A 199 3.07 7.47 1.36
CA ARG A 199 3.98 7.72 2.50
C ARG A 199 4.50 9.14 2.53
N ILE A 200 4.88 9.70 1.39
CA ILE A 200 5.35 11.09 1.28
C ILE A 200 4.31 12.08 1.81
N PHE A 201 3.01 11.83 1.59
CA PHE A 201 1.95 12.69 2.09
C PHE A 201 1.58 12.43 3.56
N LEU A 202 1.53 11.17 3.99
CA LEU A 202 1.00 10.81 5.32
C LEU A 202 2.06 10.76 6.41
N GLN A 203 3.31 10.42 6.08
CA GLN A 203 4.39 10.20 7.05
C GLN A 203 5.47 11.29 6.99
N ASN A 204 5.61 11.97 5.84
CA ASN A 204 6.60 13.04 5.65
C ASN A 204 5.94 14.39 5.31
N PRO A 205 5.07 14.91 6.19
CA PRO A 205 4.34 16.14 5.91
C PRO A 205 5.30 17.33 5.76
N THR A 206 5.05 18.15 4.75
CA THR A 206 5.72 19.44 4.53
C THR A 206 4.66 20.53 4.43
N ALA A 207 5.06 21.80 4.56
CA ALA A 207 4.14 22.92 4.40
C ALA A 207 3.48 22.99 3.00
N ASP A 208 4.11 22.37 1.99
CA ASP A 208 3.60 22.33 0.61
C ASP A 208 2.63 21.17 0.34
N ARG A 209 2.50 20.20 1.27
CA ARG A 209 1.70 18.98 1.11
C ARG A 209 0.47 18.99 1.98
N SER A 210 -0.63 18.49 1.43
CA SER A 210 -1.85 18.30 2.21
C SER A 210 -2.54 16.98 1.88
N ASP A 211 -3.22 16.43 2.89
CA ASP A 211 -3.97 15.18 2.81
C ASP A 211 -5.44 15.41 3.19
N THR A 212 -6.36 15.11 2.29
CA THR A 212 -7.80 15.12 2.56
C THR A 212 -8.33 13.70 2.48
N ASN A 213 -8.94 13.21 3.56
CA ASN A 213 -9.61 11.91 3.60
C ASN A 213 -11.13 12.12 3.57
N MET A 214 -11.83 11.37 2.71
CA MET A 214 -13.29 11.35 2.60
C MET A 214 -13.80 9.91 2.66
N THR A 215 -14.76 9.71 3.53
CA THR A 215 -15.35 8.42 3.89
C THR A 215 -16.75 8.29 3.33
N ILE A 216 -17.33 7.09 3.42
CA ILE A 216 -18.72 6.86 3.02
C ILE A 216 -19.72 7.68 3.86
N ASP A 217 -19.30 8.15 5.03
CA ASP A 217 -20.15 8.96 5.90
C ASP A 217 -20.20 10.43 5.51
N ASP A 218 -19.24 10.89 4.69
CA ASP A 218 -19.13 12.29 4.23
C ASP A 218 -20.03 12.60 3.01
N VAL A 219 -20.78 11.62 2.51
CA VAL A 219 -21.63 11.78 1.31
C VAL A 219 -23.12 11.70 1.62
N ASP A 220 -23.89 12.64 1.06
CA ASP A 220 -25.33 12.76 1.37
C ASP A 220 -26.23 11.89 0.50
N HIS A 221 -25.68 11.22 -0.53
CA HIS A 221 -26.46 10.46 -1.50
C HIS A 221 -26.70 8.99 -1.11
N TYR A 222 -26.09 8.51 -0.03
CA TYR A 222 -26.37 7.20 0.56
C TYR A 222 -27.07 7.38 1.90
N SER A 223 -28.22 6.72 2.06
CA SER A 223 -28.86 6.51 3.36
C SER A 223 -27.99 5.66 4.28
N LYS A 224 -28.19 5.72 5.59
CA LYS A 224 -27.43 4.92 6.56
C LYS A 224 -27.52 3.42 6.25
N GLU A 225 -28.70 2.95 5.86
CA GLU A 225 -28.96 1.54 5.52
C GLU A 225 -28.27 1.12 4.21
N GLU A 226 -28.07 2.04 3.26
CA GLU A 226 -27.27 1.78 2.06
C GLU A 226 -25.77 1.75 2.38
N ARG A 227 -25.30 2.65 3.25
CA ARG A 227 -23.89 2.64 3.71
C ARG A 227 -23.55 1.32 4.39
N ASP A 228 -24.40 0.87 5.32
CA ASP A 228 -24.20 -0.39 6.03
C ASP A 228 -24.21 -1.59 5.07
N ARG A 229 -25.11 -1.61 4.08
CA ARG A 229 -25.13 -2.64 3.04
C ARG A 229 -23.86 -2.65 2.19
N ILE A 230 -23.39 -1.47 1.77
CA ILE A 230 -22.16 -1.33 0.99
C ILE A 230 -20.96 -1.82 1.81
N VAL A 231 -20.83 -1.38 3.06
CA VAL A 231 -19.73 -1.80 3.94
C VAL A 231 -19.75 -3.31 4.19
N ASN A 232 -20.93 -3.89 4.45
CA ASN A 232 -21.06 -5.33 4.69
C ASN A 232 -20.79 -6.20 3.45
N SER A 233 -20.94 -5.63 2.24
CA SER A 233 -20.63 -6.33 0.98
C SER A 233 -19.13 -6.55 0.77
N TYR A 234 -18.26 -5.80 1.46
CA TYR A 234 -16.82 -5.95 1.34
C TYR A 234 -16.29 -7.10 2.23
N PRO A 235 -15.18 -7.76 1.82
CA PRO A 235 -14.45 -8.70 2.68
C PRO A 235 -14.05 -8.05 4.00
N GLU A 236 -14.15 -8.79 5.11
CA GLU A 236 -13.96 -8.25 6.47
C GLU A 236 -12.65 -7.48 6.65
N HIS A 237 -11.55 -7.98 6.09
CA HIS A 237 -10.23 -7.32 6.13
C HIS A 237 -10.14 -6.02 5.32
N GLU A 238 -11.05 -5.75 4.39
CA GLU A 238 -11.11 -4.49 3.61
C GLU A 238 -12.16 -3.51 4.14
N ARG A 239 -13.10 -3.96 4.98
CA ARG A 239 -14.25 -3.15 5.42
C ARG A 239 -13.83 -1.83 6.05
N GLU A 240 -12.88 -1.90 6.98
CA GLU A 240 -12.43 -0.71 7.71
C GLU A 240 -11.74 0.29 6.77
N ALA A 241 -10.88 -0.18 5.88
CA ALA A 241 -10.18 0.67 4.93
C ALA A 241 -11.13 1.32 3.91
N ARG A 242 -12.11 0.56 3.40
CA ARG A 242 -13.10 1.08 2.45
C ARG A 242 -14.13 2.00 3.11
N ALA A 243 -14.49 1.75 4.36
CA ALA A 243 -15.40 2.61 5.11
C ALA A 243 -14.72 3.90 5.56
N LYS A 244 -13.55 3.80 6.22
CA LYS A 244 -12.85 4.93 6.85
C LYS A 244 -11.86 5.64 5.92
N GLY A 245 -11.64 5.14 4.71
CA GLY A 245 -10.66 5.70 3.76
C GLY A 245 -9.22 5.62 4.27
N ILE A 246 -8.94 4.77 5.26
CA ILE A 246 -7.60 4.57 5.81
C ILE A 246 -6.88 3.56 4.92
N PRO A 247 -5.68 3.88 4.38
CA PRO A 247 -4.86 2.92 3.66
C PRO A 247 -4.68 1.66 4.50
N ILE A 248 -4.94 0.49 3.89
CA ILE A 248 -4.56 -0.78 4.50
C ILE A 248 -3.03 -0.75 4.59
N LEU A 249 -2.47 -0.43 5.75
CA LEU A 249 -1.10 -0.80 6.08
C LEU A 249 -1.00 -2.32 5.86
N GLY A 250 -0.60 -2.79 4.68
CA GLY A 250 -0.82 -4.20 4.36
C GLY A 250 -0.64 -4.71 2.93
N SER A 251 -0.79 -3.91 1.87
CA SER A 251 -0.57 -4.45 0.51
C SER A 251 0.91 -4.81 0.34
N GLY A 252 1.20 -6.07 0.02
CA GLY A 252 2.55 -6.59 -0.04
C GLY A 252 3.09 -7.10 1.30
N ARG A 253 2.37 -7.04 2.43
CA ARG A 253 2.86 -7.67 3.67
C ARG A 253 3.23 -9.14 3.44
N VAL A 254 4.36 -9.55 4.01
CA VAL A 254 4.73 -10.96 4.04
C VAL A 254 3.66 -11.78 4.77
N PHE A 255 3.10 -11.20 5.84
CA PHE A 255 2.04 -11.80 6.65
C PHE A 255 0.77 -10.93 6.63
N PRO A 256 -0.20 -11.21 5.73
CA PRO A 256 -1.48 -10.51 5.69
C PRO A 256 -2.46 -11.07 6.73
N VAL A 257 -2.10 -10.99 8.02
CA VAL A 257 -2.94 -11.42 9.16
C VAL A 257 -3.06 -10.27 10.17
N ALA A 258 -4.20 -10.19 10.85
CA ALA A 258 -4.40 -9.18 11.89
C ALA A 258 -3.54 -9.49 13.12
N GLU A 259 -2.92 -8.48 13.73
CA GLU A 259 -2.12 -8.65 14.95
C GLU A 259 -2.94 -9.24 16.10
N SER A 260 -4.19 -8.81 16.23
CA SER A 260 -5.12 -9.33 17.24
C SER A 260 -5.39 -10.84 17.11
N LEU A 261 -5.18 -11.41 15.92
CA LEU A 261 -5.37 -12.84 15.67
C LEU A 261 -4.20 -13.69 16.21
N ILE A 262 -3.00 -13.10 16.26
CA ILE A 262 -1.77 -13.79 16.67
C ILE A 262 -1.29 -13.37 18.07
N THR A 263 -1.78 -12.25 18.58
CA THR A 263 -1.39 -11.72 19.90
C THR A 263 -2.09 -12.48 21.02
N VAL A 264 -1.33 -12.80 22.07
CA VAL A 264 -1.86 -13.37 23.32
C VAL A 264 -1.30 -12.58 24.52
N PRO A 265 -2.07 -12.37 25.60
CA PRO A 265 -1.51 -11.84 26.83
C PRO A 265 -0.36 -12.70 27.33
N ASP A 266 0.66 -12.06 27.87
CA ASP A 266 1.78 -12.73 28.49
C ASP A 266 1.30 -13.63 29.65
N PHE A 267 1.84 -14.84 29.70
CA PHE A 267 1.55 -15.79 30.78
C PHE A 267 2.79 -16.61 31.12
N GLN A 268 2.77 -17.21 32.31
CA GLN A 268 3.84 -18.11 32.72
C GLN A 268 3.75 -19.41 31.92
N LEU A 269 4.74 -19.65 31.07
CA LEU A 269 4.85 -20.87 30.28
C LEU A 269 5.13 -22.08 31.20
N PRO A 270 4.41 -23.20 31.02
CA PRO A 270 4.73 -24.46 31.70
C PRO A 270 6.17 -24.91 31.45
N ASP A 271 6.81 -25.45 32.49
CA ASP A 271 8.21 -25.94 32.40
C ASP A 271 8.33 -27.20 31.53
N LEU A 272 7.24 -27.97 31.40
CA LEU A 272 7.19 -29.18 30.57
C LEU A 272 7.14 -28.89 29.08
N TRP A 273 6.85 -27.64 28.68
CA TRP A 273 6.80 -27.28 27.27
C TRP A 273 8.22 -27.19 26.70
N PRO A 274 8.53 -27.91 25.61
CA PRO A 274 9.82 -27.81 24.94
C PRO A 274 10.07 -26.37 24.49
N ARG A 275 11.33 -25.94 24.58
CA ARG A 275 11.77 -24.61 24.16
C ARG A 275 12.89 -24.72 23.15
N ILE A 276 12.91 -23.76 22.23
CA ILE A 276 13.98 -23.57 21.25
C ILE A 276 14.09 -22.08 20.96
N ALA A 277 15.29 -21.61 20.62
CA ALA A 277 15.48 -20.28 20.05
C ALA A 277 15.89 -20.38 18.58
N GLY A 278 15.43 -19.45 17.75
CA GLY A 278 15.97 -19.21 16.42
C GLY A 278 16.83 -17.95 16.44
N MET A 279 18.01 -17.99 15.82
CA MET A 279 18.94 -16.87 15.77
C MET A 279 19.21 -16.45 14.33
N ASP A 280 19.45 -15.16 14.11
CA ASP A 280 19.93 -14.57 12.87
C ASP A 280 21.21 -13.77 13.13
N PHE A 281 22.20 -13.97 12.27
CA PHE A 281 23.54 -13.42 12.45
C PHE A 281 23.67 -12.09 11.71
N GLY A 282 23.90 -10.99 12.44
CA GLY A 282 23.97 -9.66 11.84
C GLY A 282 25.14 -8.82 12.34
N TRP A 283 25.81 -8.14 11.40
CA TRP A 283 26.76 -7.04 11.68
C TRP A 283 26.23 -5.70 11.14
N ASP A 284 26.06 -5.58 9.82
CA ASP A 284 25.46 -4.39 9.17
C ASP A 284 23.96 -4.24 9.53
N HIS A 285 23.30 -5.38 9.69
CA HIS A 285 21.97 -5.50 10.28
C HIS A 285 22.10 -6.07 11.71
N PRO A 286 21.12 -5.82 12.60
CA PRO A 286 21.20 -6.31 13.98
C PRO A 286 21.28 -7.84 14.03
N SER A 287 22.07 -8.38 14.97
CA SER A 287 21.93 -9.78 15.39
C SER A 287 20.62 -9.93 16.17
N ALA A 288 19.90 -11.02 15.94
CA ALA A 288 18.59 -11.24 16.54
C ALA A 288 18.39 -12.69 17.01
N ALA A 289 17.63 -12.86 18.08
CA ALA A 289 17.18 -14.16 18.57
C ALA A 289 15.71 -14.09 18.97
N ALA A 290 14.95 -15.16 18.71
CA ALA A 290 13.55 -15.29 19.13
C ALA A 290 13.33 -16.66 19.77
N TRP A 291 12.65 -16.68 20.92
CA TRP A 291 12.40 -17.91 21.68
C TRP A 291 10.98 -18.39 21.49
N LEU A 292 10.85 -19.70 21.30
CA LEU A 292 9.61 -20.40 21.11
C LEU A 292 9.42 -21.42 22.22
N ALA A 293 8.18 -21.54 22.71
CA ALA A 293 7.73 -22.62 23.57
C ALA A 293 6.59 -23.36 22.88
N TRP A 294 6.59 -24.69 22.97
CA TRP A 294 5.64 -25.53 22.23
C TRP A 294 4.64 -26.23 23.15
N ASP A 295 3.38 -25.82 23.04
CA ASP A 295 2.25 -26.60 23.56
C ASP A 295 1.95 -27.75 22.59
N ARG A 296 2.35 -28.96 22.97
CA ARG A 296 2.18 -30.17 22.17
C ARG A 296 0.74 -30.66 22.14
N ASP A 297 0.00 -30.42 23.22
CA ASP A 297 -1.38 -30.89 23.33
C ASP A 297 -2.27 -30.10 22.38
N GLU A 298 -2.08 -28.78 22.33
CA GLU A 298 -2.86 -27.87 21.50
C GLU A 298 -2.20 -27.51 20.15
N HIS A 299 -0.98 -28.01 19.93
CA HIS A 299 -0.15 -27.74 18.76
C HIS A 299 0.05 -26.22 18.51
N ILE A 300 0.39 -25.49 19.58
CA ILE A 300 0.61 -24.03 19.55
C ILE A 300 2.08 -23.74 19.84
N LEU A 301 2.72 -23.00 18.93
CA LEU A 301 4.02 -22.37 19.18
C LEU A 301 3.80 -20.96 19.71
N TYR A 302 4.34 -20.68 20.90
CA TYR A 302 4.35 -19.36 21.51
C TYR A 302 5.70 -18.71 21.33
N ILE A 303 5.74 -17.59 20.62
CA ILE A 303 6.90 -16.69 20.61
C ILE A 303 6.78 -15.80 21.85
N TYR A 304 7.68 -16.01 22.81
CA TYR A 304 7.55 -15.42 24.16
C TYR A 304 8.71 -14.48 24.54
N ALA A 305 9.80 -14.51 23.79
CA ALA A 305 10.90 -13.57 23.94
C ALA A 305 11.55 -13.27 22.58
N ALA A 306 12.09 -12.07 22.46
CA ALA A 306 12.92 -11.66 21.33
C ALA A 306 14.04 -10.75 21.85
N LEU A 307 15.21 -10.85 21.24
CA LEU A 307 16.39 -10.04 21.52
C LEU A 307 16.94 -9.53 20.18
N ARG A 308 17.30 -8.24 20.11
CA ARG A 308 17.85 -7.62 18.91
C ARG A 308 18.88 -6.57 19.28
N GLU A 309 20.13 -6.73 18.86
CA GLU A 309 21.23 -5.82 19.17
C GLU A 309 22.08 -5.55 17.91
N ARG A 310 22.60 -4.32 17.77
CA ARG A 310 23.41 -3.90 16.61
C ARG A 310 24.88 -3.82 17.00
N GLU A 311 25.77 -4.07 16.04
CA GLU A 311 27.21 -3.86 16.19
C GLU A 311 27.85 -4.65 17.35
N HIS A 312 27.27 -5.82 17.69
CA HIS A 312 27.78 -6.70 18.74
C HIS A 312 28.51 -7.91 18.13
N THR A 313 29.64 -8.27 18.75
CA THR A 313 30.34 -9.52 18.48
C THR A 313 29.59 -10.71 19.10
N ALA A 314 29.93 -11.94 18.67
CA ALA A 314 29.33 -13.15 19.24
C ALA A 314 29.50 -13.24 20.77
N ALA A 315 30.65 -12.81 21.29
CA ALA A 315 30.95 -12.80 22.72
C ALA A 315 30.10 -11.77 23.51
N GLU A 316 29.69 -10.68 22.87
CA GLU A 316 28.86 -9.64 23.48
C GLU A 316 27.36 -9.98 23.42
N PHE A 317 26.90 -10.63 22.35
CA PHE A 317 25.49 -11.03 22.19
C PHE A 317 25.13 -12.30 22.99
N ALA A 318 26.06 -13.23 23.15
CA ALA A 318 25.83 -14.52 23.82
C ALA A 318 25.29 -14.41 25.27
N PRO A 319 25.78 -13.51 26.15
CA PRO A 319 25.21 -13.33 27.49
C PRO A 319 23.70 -13.01 27.49
N GLY A 320 23.24 -12.21 26.52
CA GLY A 320 21.82 -11.91 26.33
C GLY A 320 21.00 -13.17 26.03
N ILE A 321 21.53 -14.04 25.15
CA ILE A 321 20.89 -15.32 24.84
C ILE A 321 20.84 -16.24 26.07
N LEU A 322 21.98 -16.37 26.77
CA LEU A 322 22.12 -17.26 27.92
C LEU A 322 21.23 -16.86 29.10
N SER A 323 20.85 -15.58 29.21
CA SER A 323 19.95 -15.09 30.26
C SER A 323 18.56 -15.75 30.25
N PHE A 324 18.11 -16.26 29.10
CA PHE A 324 16.84 -16.98 28.96
C PHE A 324 16.93 -18.47 29.33
N GLY A 325 18.13 -18.99 29.53
CA GLY A 325 18.38 -20.38 29.86
C GLY A 325 19.48 -20.99 28.99
N PRO A 326 20.68 -21.26 29.52
CA PRO A 326 21.79 -21.87 28.77
C PRO A 326 21.48 -23.23 28.17
N TRP A 327 20.46 -23.92 28.71
CA TRP A 327 20.01 -25.23 28.27
C TRP A 327 19.18 -25.19 26.98
N ILE A 328 18.62 -24.03 26.60
CA ILE A 328 17.71 -23.93 25.46
C ILE A 328 18.51 -24.10 24.16
N PRO A 329 18.17 -25.06 23.30
CA PRO A 329 18.85 -25.22 22.02
C PRO A 329 18.59 -24.03 21.10
N VAL A 330 19.60 -23.63 20.34
CA VAL A 330 19.54 -22.51 19.39
C VAL A 330 19.70 -23.01 17.97
N ALA A 331 18.66 -22.83 17.16
CA ALA A 331 18.67 -23.03 15.72
C ALA A 331 19.28 -21.81 15.02
N TRP A 332 20.06 -22.03 13.97
CA TRP A 332 20.85 -21.00 13.31
C TRP A 332 20.89 -21.22 11.79
N PRO A 333 20.99 -20.17 10.96
CA PRO A 333 20.94 -20.25 9.50
C PRO A 333 22.29 -20.66 8.90
N ALA A 334 22.30 -20.97 7.61
CA ALA A 334 23.50 -21.38 6.88
C ALA A 334 24.65 -20.35 6.95
N ASP A 335 24.33 -19.06 7.16
CA ASP A 335 25.28 -17.97 7.38
C ASP A 335 26.25 -18.23 8.53
N GLY A 336 25.87 -19.06 9.51
CA GLY A 336 26.76 -19.47 10.59
C GLY A 336 27.98 -20.28 10.15
N LEU A 337 27.98 -20.81 8.91
CA LEU A 337 29.12 -21.49 8.28
C LEU A 337 30.16 -20.51 7.70
N GLN A 338 29.83 -19.22 7.60
CA GLN A 338 30.78 -18.22 7.14
C GLN A 338 31.90 -18.03 8.16
N HIS A 339 33.12 -17.82 7.65
CA HIS A 339 34.29 -17.57 8.47
C HIS A 339 34.51 -16.07 8.59
N GLU A 340 34.67 -15.57 9.81
CA GLU A 340 34.93 -14.17 10.05
C GLU A 340 36.40 -13.82 9.68
N LYS A 341 36.61 -12.64 9.10
CA LYS A 341 37.94 -12.13 8.72
C LYS A 341 38.73 -11.69 9.96
N GLY A 342 39.17 -12.65 10.77
CA GLY A 342 40.04 -12.38 11.91
C GLY A 342 40.33 -13.61 12.79
N THR A 343 39.28 -14.36 13.14
CA THR A 343 39.38 -15.50 14.06
C THR A 343 39.61 -16.84 13.35
N GLY A 344 39.23 -16.94 12.07
CA GLY A 344 39.33 -18.18 11.30
C GLY A 344 38.33 -19.27 11.72
N PHE A 345 37.43 -18.98 12.68
CA PHE A 345 36.34 -19.86 13.08
C PHE A 345 35.04 -19.49 12.38
N GLN A 346 34.21 -20.50 12.14
CA GLN A 346 32.83 -20.31 11.71
C GLN A 346 32.05 -19.55 12.80
N LEU A 347 31.13 -18.68 12.39
CA LEU A 347 30.39 -17.83 13.33
C LEU A 347 29.59 -18.66 14.37
N ALA A 348 28.98 -19.77 13.96
CA ALA A 348 28.28 -20.67 14.88
C ALA A 348 29.22 -21.28 15.95
N GLU A 349 30.50 -21.51 15.61
CA GLU A 349 31.49 -22.03 16.55
C GLU A 349 31.90 -20.98 17.58
N GLN A 350 31.94 -19.70 17.20
CA GLN A 350 32.20 -18.62 18.15
C GLN A 350 31.11 -18.54 19.23
N TYR A 351 29.84 -18.64 18.84
CA TYR A 351 28.72 -18.69 19.79
C TYR A 351 28.77 -19.95 20.67
N ARG A 352 29.18 -21.09 20.12
CA ARG A 352 29.40 -22.33 20.88
C ARG A 352 30.52 -22.17 21.92
N GLN A 353 31.64 -21.54 21.55
CA GLN A 353 32.73 -21.21 22.47
C GLN A 353 32.32 -20.22 23.55
N ALA A 354 31.39 -19.30 23.23
CA ALA A 354 30.76 -18.40 24.19
C ALA A 354 29.70 -19.08 25.08
N GLY A 355 29.47 -20.39 24.92
CA GLY A 355 28.60 -21.19 25.79
C GLY A 355 27.15 -21.33 25.32
N VAL A 356 26.79 -20.80 24.14
CA VAL A 356 25.44 -20.95 23.58
C VAL A 356 25.23 -22.39 23.09
N ASN A 357 24.09 -22.99 23.46
CA ASN A 357 23.72 -24.36 23.07
C ASN A 357 23.26 -24.43 21.60
N MET A 358 24.20 -24.17 20.68
CA MET A 358 23.96 -24.19 19.24
C MET A 358 23.68 -25.62 18.76
N LEU A 359 22.60 -25.80 18.00
CA LEU A 359 22.31 -27.08 17.34
C LEU A 359 23.51 -27.55 16.49
N HIS A 360 23.69 -28.87 16.39
CA HIS A 360 24.82 -29.45 15.66
C HIS A 360 24.80 -29.06 14.17
N GLU A 361 23.61 -29.02 13.58
CA GLU A 361 23.40 -28.63 12.19
C GLU A 361 22.63 -27.31 12.11
N HIS A 362 22.88 -26.54 11.06
CA HIS A 362 22.08 -25.36 10.73
C HIS A 362 20.64 -25.75 10.38
N ALA A 363 19.72 -24.80 10.52
CA ALA A 363 18.31 -24.99 10.22
C ALA A 363 18.10 -25.29 8.72
N GLN A 364 17.53 -26.46 8.45
CA GLN A 364 17.31 -26.97 7.10
C GLN A 364 16.05 -27.84 7.04
N PHE A 365 15.36 -27.82 5.90
CA PHE A 365 14.23 -28.69 5.63
C PHE A 365 14.69 -30.14 5.40
N PRO A 366 13.79 -31.13 5.58
CA PRO A 366 14.04 -32.51 5.18
C PRO A 366 14.41 -32.61 3.69
N GLU A 367 15.27 -33.56 3.35
CA GLU A 367 15.63 -33.80 1.95
C GLU A 367 14.43 -34.43 1.21
N THR A 368 13.83 -33.67 0.29
CA THR A 368 12.78 -34.16 -0.61
C THR A 368 13.36 -34.23 -2.02
N GLY A 369 13.49 -35.44 -2.57
CA GLY A 369 13.81 -35.64 -3.98
C GLY A 369 12.53 -35.68 -4.83
N ASP A 370 12.60 -35.24 -6.08
CA ASP A 370 11.58 -35.61 -7.07
C ASP A 370 11.85 -37.03 -7.60
N GLU A 371 10.85 -37.67 -8.24
CA GLU A 371 10.98 -38.99 -8.87
C GLU A 371 12.08 -39.03 -9.96
N SER A 372 12.61 -37.87 -10.37
CA SER A 372 13.65 -37.70 -11.37
C SER A 372 15.06 -37.53 -10.76
N GLY A 373 15.21 -37.60 -9.43
CA GLY A 373 16.50 -37.53 -8.75
C GLY A 373 17.08 -36.12 -8.58
N ASN A 374 16.31 -35.05 -8.85
CA ASN A 374 16.75 -33.69 -8.56
C ASN A 374 16.65 -33.41 -7.06
N LYS A 375 17.74 -32.89 -6.50
CA LYS A 375 17.78 -32.44 -5.10
C LYS A 375 17.22 -31.02 -5.00
N ILE A 376 16.14 -30.85 -4.25
CA ILE A 376 15.59 -29.53 -3.93
C ILE A 376 16.46 -28.87 -2.84
N SER A 377 16.68 -27.55 -2.93
CA SER A 377 17.41 -26.80 -1.89
C SER A 377 16.77 -27.02 -0.51
N ARG A 378 17.58 -27.45 0.46
CA ARG A 378 17.14 -27.68 1.85
C ARG A 378 16.99 -26.39 2.66
N VAL A 379 17.42 -25.26 2.11
CA VAL A 379 17.26 -23.92 2.71
C VAL A 379 16.34 -23.11 1.80
N SER A 380 15.19 -22.70 2.33
CA SER A 380 14.18 -21.91 1.60
C SER A 380 13.49 -20.92 2.53
N VAL A 381 13.78 -19.63 2.34
CA VAL A 381 13.11 -18.54 3.07
C VAL A 381 11.61 -18.58 2.81
N GLU A 382 11.21 -18.75 1.55
CA GLU A 382 9.80 -18.77 1.16
C GLU A 382 9.01 -19.91 1.82
N ALA A 383 9.60 -21.11 1.91
CA ALA A 383 8.96 -22.22 2.60
C ALA A 383 8.74 -21.91 4.09
N GLY A 384 9.73 -21.32 4.76
CA GLY A 384 9.61 -20.88 6.15
C GLY A 384 8.50 -19.84 6.36
N LEU A 385 8.44 -18.83 5.49
CA LEU A 385 7.41 -17.80 5.54
C LEU A 385 6.00 -18.37 5.29
N GLN A 386 5.85 -19.32 4.36
CA GLN A 386 4.57 -19.98 4.12
C GLN A 386 4.13 -20.82 5.33
N SER A 387 5.05 -21.56 5.96
CA SER A 387 4.75 -22.31 7.19
C SER A 387 4.33 -21.40 8.34
N MET A 388 5.01 -20.26 8.52
CA MET A 388 4.62 -19.26 9.52
C MET A 388 3.24 -18.68 9.23
N LEU A 389 2.97 -18.31 7.97
CA LEU A 389 1.68 -17.75 7.57
C LEU A 389 0.53 -18.73 7.80
N GLN A 390 0.71 -20.02 7.49
CA GLN A 390 -0.26 -21.05 7.79
C GLN A 390 -0.52 -21.15 9.30
N GLY A 391 0.54 -21.12 10.11
CA GLY A 391 0.45 -21.13 11.56
C GLY A 391 -0.27 -19.91 12.15
N PHE A 392 -0.06 -18.72 11.59
CA PHE A 392 -0.78 -17.52 12.01
C PHE A 392 -2.26 -17.58 11.65
N LYS A 393 -2.58 -17.99 10.41
CA LYS A 393 -3.96 -18.13 9.93
C LYS A 393 -4.76 -19.15 10.71
N ALA A 394 -4.13 -20.23 11.17
CA ALA A 394 -4.78 -21.28 11.95
C ALA A 394 -5.32 -20.79 13.33
N ASN A 395 -5.02 -19.56 13.76
CA ASN A 395 -5.69 -18.97 14.92
C ASN A 395 -7.13 -18.53 14.62
N ASP A 396 -7.48 -18.32 13.35
CA ASP A 396 -8.87 -18.10 12.93
C ASP A 396 -9.63 -19.43 12.91
N PRO A 397 -10.81 -19.54 13.56
CA PRO A 397 -11.56 -20.78 13.63
C PRO A 397 -11.95 -21.37 12.27
N ALA A 398 -12.24 -20.54 11.27
CA ALA A 398 -12.65 -21.01 9.96
C ALA A 398 -11.45 -21.57 9.17
N GLU A 399 -10.31 -20.88 9.21
CA GLU A 399 -9.06 -21.38 8.62
C GLU A 399 -8.54 -22.63 9.35
N TYR A 400 -8.65 -22.70 10.68
CA TYR A 400 -8.31 -23.91 11.43
C TYR A 400 -9.13 -25.11 10.96
N ALA A 401 -10.46 -24.97 10.87
CA ALA A 401 -11.35 -26.03 10.41
C ALA A 401 -11.01 -26.46 8.97
N ARG A 402 -10.67 -25.51 8.10
CA ARG A 402 -10.23 -25.77 6.72
C ARG A 402 -8.93 -26.57 6.68
N GLN A 403 -7.93 -26.20 7.48
CA GLN A 403 -6.65 -26.92 7.55
C GLN A 403 -6.85 -28.33 8.14
N GLN A 404 -7.70 -28.47 9.16
CA GLN A 404 -8.05 -29.77 9.73
C GLN A 404 -8.71 -30.69 8.69
N GLU A 405 -9.61 -30.17 7.87
CA GLU A 405 -10.24 -30.92 6.77
C GLU A 405 -9.22 -31.39 5.72
N LEU A 406 -8.21 -30.57 5.42
CA LEU A 406 -7.12 -30.97 4.52
C LEU A 406 -6.27 -32.11 5.13
N LEU A 407 -5.97 -32.05 6.42
CA LEU A 407 -5.29 -33.15 7.13
C LEU A 407 -6.14 -34.42 7.12
N ASN A 408 -7.45 -34.31 7.33
CA ASN A 408 -8.37 -35.44 7.28
C ASN A 408 -8.35 -36.12 5.90
N ARG A 409 -8.42 -35.32 4.82
CA ARG A 409 -8.34 -35.83 3.44
C ARG A 409 -7.00 -36.47 3.10
N ALA A 410 -5.92 -36.02 3.74
CA ALA A 410 -4.59 -36.60 3.61
C ALA A 410 -4.37 -37.85 4.47
N GLY A 411 -5.39 -38.35 5.19
CA GLY A 411 -5.27 -39.50 6.10
C GLY A 411 -4.55 -39.18 7.42
N ARG A 412 -4.35 -37.90 7.73
CA ARG A 412 -3.63 -37.38 8.90
C ARG A 412 -4.59 -36.79 9.93
N SER A 413 -5.77 -37.39 10.09
CA SER A 413 -6.84 -36.88 10.98
C SER A 413 -6.48 -36.82 12.46
N HIS A 414 -5.44 -37.55 12.88
CA HIS A 414 -4.91 -37.52 14.24
C HIS A 414 -4.02 -36.29 14.51
N GLU A 415 -3.61 -35.57 13.46
CA GLU A 415 -2.83 -34.34 13.59
C GLU A 415 -3.71 -33.11 13.71
N LYS A 416 -3.21 -32.10 14.43
CA LYS A 416 -3.82 -30.77 14.53
C LYS A 416 -3.07 -29.80 13.60
N PRO A 417 -3.71 -28.82 12.97
CA PRO A 417 -3.02 -27.66 12.38
C PRO A 417 -2.15 -26.96 13.41
N MET A 418 -0.91 -26.60 13.04
CA MET A 418 -0.04 -25.81 13.91
C MET A 418 -0.60 -24.39 14.03
N ARG A 419 -0.62 -23.83 15.23
CA ARG A 419 -0.91 -22.41 15.47
C ARG A 419 0.34 -21.71 15.98
N ILE A 420 0.51 -20.44 15.62
CA ILE A 420 1.59 -19.60 16.16
C ILE A 420 0.97 -18.39 16.85
N ARG A 421 1.34 -18.16 18.11
CA ARG A 421 0.92 -17.00 18.90
C ARG A 421 2.12 -16.26 19.46
N VAL A 422 1.96 -14.97 19.70
CA VAL A 422 3.03 -14.06 20.10
C VAL A 422 2.62 -13.29 21.34
N PHE A 423 3.50 -13.23 22.33
CA PHE A 423 3.27 -12.49 23.57
C PHE A 423 3.11 -10.99 23.29
N ALA A 424 2.12 -10.38 23.93
CA ALA A 424 1.74 -8.99 23.71
C ALA A 424 2.86 -7.99 24.08
N SER A 425 3.75 -8.36 25.01
CA SER A 425 4.89 -7.52 25.39
C SER A 425 5.97 -7.37 24.31
N LEU A 426 5.96 -8.19 23.26
CA LEU A 426 7.00 -8.21 22.22
C LEU A 426 6.81 -7.09 21.18
N GLY A 427 6.81 -5.84 21.64
CA GLY A 427 6.61 -4.65 20.81
C GLY A 427 7.55 -4.57 19.61
N ASP A 428 8.85 -4.79 19.81
CA ASP A 428 9.87 -4.76 18.76
C ASP A 428 9.65 -5.86 17.70
N TRP A 429 9.15 -7.03 18.11
CA TRP A 429 8.80 -8.10 17.19
C TRP A 429 7.60 -7.69 16.32
N PHE A 430 6.56 -7.12 16.93
CA PHE A 430 5.40 -6.62 16.20
C PHE A 430 5.74 -5.45 15.28
N GLU A 431 6.69 -4.60 15.67
CA GLU A 431 7.24 -3.55 14.82
C GLU A 431 7.82 -4.16 13.53
N GLU A 432 8.72 -5.16 13.65
CA GLU A 432 9.29 -5.82 12.47
C GLU A 432 8.25 -6.55 11.63
N PHE A 433 7.33 -7.26 12.29
CA PHE A 433 6.21 -7.94 11.65
C PHE A 433 5.38 -7.00 10.75
N ARG A 434 5.15 -5.76 11.19
CA ARG A 434 4.45 -4.73 10.40
C ARG A 434 5.25 -4.23 9.21
N LEU A 435 6.58 -4.28 9.28
CA LEU A 435 7.49 -3.68 8.29
C LEU A 435 7.86 -4.61 7.14
N TYR A 436 7.79 -5.94 7.29
CA TYR A 436 8.19 -6.88 6.23
C TYR A 436 7.17 -6.97 5.09
N HIS A 437 7.60 -6.60 3.87
CA HIS A 437 6.78 -6.59 2.66
C HIS A 437 7.45 -7.30 1.49
N ARG A 438 6.69 -7.62 0.45
CA ARG A 438 7.12 -8.20 -0.82
C ARG A 438 7.26 -7.10 -1.85
N LYS A 439 8.43 -7.02 -2.47
CA LYS A 439 8.72 -6.17 -3.63
C LYS A 439 9.38 -7.05 -4.70
N ASP A 440 8.76 -7.12 -5.88
CA ASP A 440 9.25 -7.95 -7.01
C ASP A 440 9.54 -9.42 -6.64
N GLY A 441 8.68 -10.00 -5.79
CA GLY A 441 8.82 -11.38 -5.30
C GLY A 441 9.84 -11.58 -4.18
N LYS A 442 10.56 -10.54 -3.75
CA LYS A 442 11.53 -10.57 -2.65
C LYS A 442 10.98 -9.97 -1.37
N VAL A 443 11.42 -10.46 -0.22
CA VAL A 443 11.13 -9.84 1.08
C VAL A 443 12.03 -8.64 1.30
N VAL A 444 11.42 -7.51 1.64
CA VAL A 444 12.09 -6.25 1.97
C VAL A 444 11.52 -5.70 3.28
N LYS A 445 12.39 -5.06 4.07
CA LYS A 445 11.99 -4.27 5.24
C LYS A 445 11.72 -2.83 4.76
N LEU A 446 10.58 -2.27 5.17
CA LEU A 446 10.09 -0.96 4.77
C LEU A 446 10.73 0.25 5.44
#